data_AF-A0A7J4IGF7-F1
#
_entry.id   AF-A0A7J4IGF7-F1
#
_cell.length_a   1.000
_cell.length_b   1.000
_cell.length_c   1.000
_cell.angle_alpha   90.00
_cell.angle_beta   90.00
_cell.angle_gamma   90.00
#
_symmetry.space_group_name_H-M   'P 1'
#
loop_
_entity.id
_entity.type
_entity.pdbx_description
1 polymer ?
#
loop_
_entity_poly.entity_id
_entity_poly.type
_entity_poly.pdbx_seq_one_letter_code
_entity_poly.pdbx_strand_id
1 'polypeptide(L)'
;MSSDASLRQVRYRHTQRADLLLLIFGGTVAITLIVGSAAFAGRDPIALAIATPVLAVLAVVFVLFSSLTVVVDHEVLRIAFGLGLVRYAWPLDRVRAWQVVRNPWWYGWGIHLTPGGWLYNVSGSEAVEIVISDGRRRRIGTDDPAGFMAALEAAPPGDVIDPGEPGHRRRRRYRSALGRFWR
;
A
#
# COMPACT_ATOMS: atom_id res chain seq x y z
N MET A 1 18.46 -29.76 16.20
CA MET A 1 17.38 -29.25 15.32
C MET A 1 17.15 -27.77 15.61
N SER A 2 18.19 -26.93 15.61
CA SER A 2 18.70 -26.10 14.51
C SER A 2 17.65 -25.49 13.57
N SER A 3 17.57 -24.15 13.65
CA SER A 3 17.20 -23.21 12.58
C SER A 3 15.71 -22.91 12.34
N ASP A 4 15.03 -22.25 13.29
CA ASP A 4 13.71 -21.62 13.01
C ASP A 4 13.64 -20.14 13.46
N ALA A 5 14.80 -19.50 13.63
CA ALA A 5 14.90 -18.11 14.07
C ALA A 5 16.01 -17.36 13.33
N SER A 6 16.14 -17.55 12.00
CA SER A 6 16.75 -16.49 11.19
C SER A 6 15.80 -15.29 11.27
N LEU A 7 16.05 -14.41 12.23
CA LEU A 7 15.38 -13.14 12.40
C LEU A 7 15.25 -12.50 11.01
N ARG A 8 14.03 -12.48 10.46
CA ARG A 8 13.71 -11.69 9.27
C ARG A 8 13.85 -10.23 9.70
N GLN A 9 15.07 -9.73 9.73
CA GLN A 9 15.37 -8.37 10.15
C GLN A 9 14.69 -7.44 9.14
N VAL A 10 13.73 -6.66 9.62
CA VAL A 10 13.11 -5.61 8.82
C VAL A 10 14.20 -4.59 8.55
N ARG A 11 14.56 -4.39 7.28
CA ARG A 11 15.61 -3.43 6.88
C ARG A 11 15.06 -2.02 6.80
N TYR A 12 13.81 -1.91 6.38
CA TYR A 12 13.12 -0.65 6.22
C TYR A 12 11.65 -0.83 6.54
N ARG A 13 11.12 0.10 7.32
CA ARG A 13 9.70 0.24 7.58
C ARG A 13 9.38 1.72 7.63
N HIS A 14 8.53 2.15 6.73
CA HIS A 14 8.08 3.53 6.68
C HIS A 14 6.57 3.60 6.48
N THR A 15 5.92 4.50 7.19
CA THR A 15 4.47 4.70 7.13
C THR A 15 4.19 6.15 6.79
N GLN A 16 3.69 6.39 5.58
CA GLN A 16 3.20 7.70 5.17
C GLN A 16 1.69 7.82 5.43
N ARG A 17 1.25 9.03 5.78
CA ARG A 17 -0.14 9.34 6.10
C ARG A 17 -0.81 10.09 4.96
N ALA A 18 -2.10 9.84 4.80
CA ALA A 18 -2.91 10.45 3.77
C ALA A 18 -3.44 11.84 4.19
N ASP A 19 -2.61 12.77 4.67
CA ASP A 19 -3.07 13.97 5.41
C ASP A 19 -4.14 14.79 4.68
N LEU A 20 -4.02 14.98 3.37
CA LEU A 20 -5.04 15.67 2.57
C LEU A 20 -6.35 14.87 2.50
N LEU A 21 -6.28 13.55 2.30
CA LEU A 21 -7.44 12.68 2.37
C LEU A 21 -8.05 12.67 3.78
N LEU A 22 -7.22 12.79 4.82
CA LEU A 22 -7.68 12.90 6.21
C LEU A 22 -8.49 14.17 6.43
N LEU A 23 -8.01 15.30 5.91
CA LEU A 23 -8.70 16.59 5.98
C LEU A 23 -10.04 16.56 5.22
N ILE A 24 -10.04 16.08 3.97
CA ILE A 24 -11.25 15.99 3.14
C ILE A 24 -12.29 15.09 3.80
N PHE A 25 -11.85 13.93 4.30
CA PHE A 25 -12.73 13.00 4.99
C PHE A 25 -13.30 13.60 6.28
N GLY A 26 -12.47 14.23 7.12
CA GLY A 26 -12.91 14.91 8.33
C GLY A 26 -13.97 15.98 8.05
N GLY A 27 -13.76 16.79 7.01
CA GLY A 27 -14.75 17.76 6.55
C GLY A 27 -16.04 17.12 6.06
N THR A 28 -15.95 16.04 5.27
CA THR A 28 -17.13 15.34 4.75
C THR A 28 -17.97 14.71 5.86
N VAL A 29 -17.30 14.09 6.86
CA VAL A 29 -17.96 13.55 8.05
C VAL A 29 -18.63 14.66 8.84
N ALA A 30 -17.94 15.78 9.08
CA ALA A 30 -18.51 16.92 9.79
C ALA A 30 -19.77 17.46 9.10
N ILE A 31 -19.72 17.67 7.77
CA ILE A 31 -20.87 18.13 6.98
C ILE A 31 -22.04 17.14 7.10
N THR A 32 -21.77 15.84 6.97
CA THR A 32 -22.86 14.85 6.99
C THR A 32 -23.44 14.67 8.39
N LEU A 33 -22.67 14.86 9.45
CA LEU A 33 -23.19 14.93 10.82
C LEU A 33 -24.06 16.18 11.03
N ILE A 34 -23.65 17.33 10.51
CA ILE A 34 -24.46 18.57 10.57
C ILE A 34 -25.79 18.36 9.83
N VAL A 35 -25.74 17.91 8.57
CA VAL A 35 -26.95 17.66 7.76
C VAL A 35 -27.82 16.57 8.39
N GLY A 36 -27.20 15.47 8.86
CA GLY A 36 -27.90 14.37 9.53
C GLY A 36 -28.59 14.81 10.81
N SER A 37 -27.97 15.71 11.60
CA SER A 37 -28.58 16.27 12.81
C SER A 37 -29.80 17.12 12.50
N ALA A 38 -29.74 17.95 11.44
CA ALA A 38 -30.88 18.74 10.99
C ALA A 38 -32.02 17.86 10.45
N ALA A 39 -31.68 16.83 9.66
CA ALA A 39 -32.65 15.85 9.16
C ALA A 39 -33.31 15.05 10.28
N PHE A 40 -32.55 14.67 11.31
CA PHE A 40 -33.07 14.00 12.49
C PHE A 40 -34.03 14.89 13.28
N ALA A 41 -33.69 16.17 13.48
CA ALA A 41 -34.58 17.14 14.12
C ALA A 41 -35.87 17.37 13.31
N GLY A 42 -35.76 17.42 11.98
CA GLY A 42 -36.89 17.53 11.06
C GLY A 42 -37.70 16.24 10.86
N ARG A 43 -37.24 15.12 11.43
CA ARG A 43 -37.80 13.77 11.23
C ARG A 43 -37.97 13.39 9.75
N ASP A 44 -37.03 13.77 8.90
CA ASP A 44 -37.04 13.36 7.49
C ASP A 44 -36.44 11.94 7.35
N PRO A 45 -37.27 10.90 7.14
CA PRO A 45 -36.78 9.53 7.08
C PRO A 45 -35.98 9.25 5.80
N ILE A 46 -36.24 9.99 4.72
CA ILE A 46 -35.57 9.80 3.42
C ILE A 46 -34.13 10.31 3.51
N ALA A 47 -33.94 11.50 4.07
CA ALA A 47 -32.61 12.08 4.27
C ALA A 47 -31.73 11.19 5.16
N LEU A 48 -32.27 10.64 6.25
CA LEU A 48 -31.53 9.73 7.14
C LEU A 48 -31.19 8.40 6.47
N ALA A 49 -32.10 7.85 5.68
CA ALA A 49 -31.88 6.59 4.94
C ALA A 49 -30.78 6.71 3.89
N ILE A 50 -30.52 7.91 3.35
CA ILE A 50 -29.43 8.18 2.39
C ILE A 50 -28.13 8.54 3.12
N ALA A 51 -28.18 9.44 4.10
CA ALA A 51 -26.98 9.95 4.78
C ALA A 51 -26.22 8.84 5.52
N THR A 52 -26.94 7.92 6.18
CA THR A 52 -26.36 6.85 6.99
C THR A 52 -25.48 5.88 6.17
N PRO A 53 -25.95 5.26 5.08
CA PRO A 53 -25.11 4.37 4.27
C PRO A 53 -23.96 5.11 3.59
N VAL A 54 -24.16 6.36 3.16
CA VAL A 54 -23.08 7.17 2.57
C VAL A 54 -21.97 7.39 3.59
N LEU A 55 -22.30 7.78 4.83
CA LEU A 55 -21.33 7.89 5.92
C LEU A 55 -20.59 6.58 6.18
N ALA A 56 -21.33 5.46 6.23
CA ALA A 56 -20.73 4.16 6.49
C ALA A 56 -19.71 3.78 5.39
N VAL A 57 -20.06 3.98 4.12
CA VAL A 57 -19.15 3.70 2.99
C VAL A 57 -17.93 4.61 3.04
N LEU A 58 -18.11 5.91 3.25
CA LEU A 58 -17.00 6.86 3.36
C LEU A 58 -16.06 6.47 4.50
N ALA A 59 -16.60 6.09 5.66
CA ALA A 59 -15.81 5.66 6.81
C ALA A 59 -14.98 4.41 6.52
N VAL A 60 -15.56 3.42 5.82
CA VAL A 60 -14.82 2.23 5.40
C VAL A 60 -13.69 2.60 4.44
N VAL A 61 -13.96 3.41 3.40
CA VAL A 61 -12.94 3.84 2.45
C VAL A 61 -11.81 4.59 3.16
N PHE A 62 -12.13 5.48 4.08
CA PHE A 62 -11.14 6.20 4.88
C PHE A 62 -10.23 5.27 5.68
N VAL A 63 -10.80 4.33 6.44
CA VAL A 63 -10.02 3.38 7.23
C VAL A 63 -9.10 2.54 6.35
N LEU A 64 -9.53 2.24 5.13
CA LEU A 64 -8.71 1.51 4.17
C LEU A 64 -7.55 2.34 3.63
N PHE A 65 -7.71 3.64 3.39
CA PHE A 65 -6.72 4.48 2.69
C PHE A 65 -6.05 5.55 3.56
N SER A 66 -6.19 5.51 4.89
CA SER A 66 -5.66 6.52 5.81
C SER A 66 -4.12 6.60 5.86
N SER A 67 -3.43 5.52 5.49
CA SER A 67 -1.97 5.41 5.53
C SER A 67 -1.46 4.35 4.56
N LEU A 68 -0.20 4.44 4.16
CA LEU A 68 0.51 3.41 3.41
C LEU A 68 1.81 3.08 4.14
N THR A 69 1.92 1.83 4.61
CA THR A 69 3.14 1.31 5.21
C THR A 69 3.89 0.47 4.21
N VAL A 70 5.14 0.82 3.96
CA VAL A 70 6.09 0.06 3.15
C VAL A 70 7.06 -0.64 4.08
N VAL A 71 7.26 -1.94 3.86
CA VAL A 71 8.22 -2.76 4.61
C VAL A 71 9.09 -3.52 3.63
N VAL A 72 10.40 -3.37 3.76
CA VAL A 72 11.39 -4.17 3.02
C VAL A 72 12.09 -5.07 4.01
N ASP A 73 11.88 -6.38 3.88
CA ASP A 73 12.64 -7.39 4.59
C ASP A 73 13.74 -7.97 3.66
N HIS A 74 14.36 -9.10 4.02
CA HIS A 74 15.46 -9.68 3.24
C HIS A 74 14.98 -10.46 2.01
N GLU A 75 13.71 -10.86 1.98
CA GLU A 75 13.12 -11.74 0.96
C GLU A 75 11.96 -11.06 0.21
N VAL A 76 11.27 -10.11 0.84
CA VAL A 76 9.95 -9.62 0.42
C VAL A 76 9.83 -8.12 0.65
N LEU A 77 9.35 -7.42 -0.38
CA LEU A 77 8.76 -6.09 -0.29
C LEU A 77 7.27 -6.21 0.00
N ARG A 78 6.80 -5.55 1.06
CA ARG A 78 5.40 -5.54 1.48
C ARG A 78 4.88 -4.12 1.54
N ILE A 79 3.63 -3.95 1.15
CA ILE A 79 2.88 -2.74 1.39
C ILE A 79 1.55 -3.06 2.08
N ALA A 80 1.12 -2.18 2.97
CA ALA A 80 -0.13 -2.31 3.71
C ALA A 80 -0.82 -0.95 3.80
N PHE A 81 -2.09 -0.91 3.42
CA PHE A 81 -2.90 0.29 3.52
C PHE A 81 -3.70 0.32 4.82
N GLY A 82 -3.84 1.51 5.40
CA GLY A 82 -4.63 1.77 6.61
C GLY A 82 -4.28 0.83 7.76
N LEU A 83 -5.28 0.16 8.32
CA LEU A 83 -5.13 -0.86 9.37
C LEU A 83 -4.51 -2.19 8.88
N GLY A 84 -3.99 -2.26 7.66
CA GLY A 84 -3.38 -3.45 7.08
C GLY A 84 -4.36 -4.47 6.49
N LEU A 85 -5.60 -4.05 6.25
CA LEU A 85 -6.63 -4.89 5.62
C LEU A 85 -6.32 -5.16 4.14
N VAL A 86 -5.87 -4.13 3.43
CA VAL A 86 -5.43 -4.23 2.03
C VAL A 86 -3.91 -4.27 2.01
N ARG A 87 -3.36 -5.37 1.49
CA ARG A 87 -1.94 -5.67 1.56
C ARG A 87 -1.44 -6.36 0.31
N TYR A 88 -0.24 -6.01 -0.09
CA TYR A 88 0.46 -6.62 -1.22
C TYR A 88 1.86 -7.01 -0.79
N ALA A 89 2.37 -8.10 -1.36
CA ALA A 89 3.70 -8.62 -1.09
C ALA A 89 4.32 -9.13 -2.38
N TRP A 90 5.56 -8.72 -2.63
CA TRP A 90 6.36 -9.12 -3.78
C TRP A 90 7.71 -9.67 -3.31
N PRO A 91 8.05 -10.90 -3.69
CA PRO A 91 9.39 -11.43 -3.48
C PRO A 91 10.46 -10.56 -4.15
N LEU A 92 11.54 -10.24 -3.44
CA LEU A 92 12.62 -9.39 -3.94
C LEU A 92 13.42 -10.07 -5.05
N ASP A 93 13.48 -11.40 -5.08
CA ASP A 93 14.05 -12.20 -6.18
C ASP A 93 13.33 -12.02 -7.53
N ARG A 94 12.10 -11.51 -7.50
CA ARG A 94 11.35 -11.17 -8.71
C ARG A 94 11.46 -9.71 -9.10
N VAL A 95 12.02 -8.85 -8.26
CA VAL A 95 12.20 -7.44 -8.57
C VAL A 95 13.47 -7.30 -9.41
N ARG A 96 13.33 -6.85 -10.65
CA ARG A 96 14.42 -6.77 -11.63
C ARG A 96 15.00 -5.38 -11.80
N ALA A 97 14.21 -4.35 -11.51
CA ALA A 97 14.65 -2.96 -11.54
C ALA A 97 13.79 -2.14 -10.60
N TRP A 98 14.35 -1.05 -10.10
CA TRP A 98 13.64 -0.04 -9.32
C TRP A 98 14.17 1.35 -9.67
N GLN A 99 13.30 2.35 -9.62
CA GLN A 99 13.66 3.74 -9.87
C GLN A 99 12.70 4.70 -9.16
N VAL A 100 13.22 5.85 -8.74
CA VAL A 100 12.37 6.95 -8.25
C VAL A 100 11.66 7.58 -9.45
N VAL A 101 10.36 7.73 -9.34
CA VAL A 101 9.52 8.36 -10.36
C VAL A 101 8.62 9.41 -9.73
N ARG A 102 8.22 10.39 -10.53
CA ARG A 102 7.22 11.38 -10.15
C ARG A 102 5.94 11.15 -10.96
N ASN A 103 4.83 11.06 -10.26
CA ASN A 103 3.49 10.91 -10.83
C ASN A 103 2.84 12.27 -10.99
N PRO A 104 2.10 12.51 -12.07
CA PRO A 104 1.22 13.66 -12.16
C PRO A 104 0.21 13.67 -11.02
N TRP A 105 -0.06 14.85 -10.47
CA TRP A 105 -1.01 15.02 -9.37
C TRP A 105 -2.42 14.53 -9.70
N TRP A 106 -2.83 14.60 -10.97
CA TRP A 106 -4.13 14.11 -11.45
C TRP A 106 -4.24 12.59 -11.57
N TYR A 107 -3.15 11.82 -11.36
CA TYR A 107 -3.29 10.37 -11.17
C TYR A 107 -4.01 10.07 -9.84
N GLY A 108 -3.98 11.02 -8.89
CA GLY A 108 -4.71 10.92 -7.64
C GLY A 108 -4.09 9.90 -6.67
N TRP A 109 -4.95 9.38 -5.80
CA TRP A 109 -4.58 8.54 -4.67
C TRP A 109 -5.38 7.23 -4.67
N GLY A 110 -4.88 6.23 -3.94
CA GLY A 110 -5.46 4.89 -3.84
C GLY A 110 -4.73 3.85 -4.69
N ILE A 111 -5.48 2.84 -5.13
CA ILE A 111 -4.97 1.68 -5.89
C ILE A 111 -5.64 1.66 -7.26
N HIS A 112 -4.90 1.98 -8.31
CA HIS A 112 -5.46 2.02 -9.67
C HIS A 112 -4.39 1.80 -10.74
N LEU A 113 -4.83 1.54 -11.97
CA LEU A 113 -3.95 1.35 -13.13
C LEU A 113 -3.65 2.70 -13.80
N THR A 114 -2.37 2.95 -14.06
CA THR A 114 -1.86 4.11 -14.80
C THR A 114 -1.12 3.63 -16.06
N PRO A 115 -0.75 4.51 -17.01
CA PRO A 115 0.14 4.14 -18.11
C PRO A 115 1.49 3.54 -17.64
N GLY A 116 1.94 3.88 -16.43
CA GLY A 116 3.13 3.34 -15.79
C GLY A 116 2.90 2.05 -14.98
N GLY A 117 1.75 1.40 -15.11
CA GLY A 117 1.37 0.24 -14.32
C GLY A 117 0.52 0.60 -13.10
N TRP A 118 0.43 -0.32 -12.15
CA TRP A 118 -0.40 -0.10 -10.96
C TRP A 118 0.26 0.89 -10.00
N LEU A 119 -0.48 1.93 -9.61
CA LEU A 119 -0.09 2.90 -8.61
C LEU A 119 -0.74 2.53 -7.26
N TYR A 120 0.08 2.55 -6.21
CA TYR A 120 -0.30 2.37 -4.82
C TYR A 120 0.10 3.64 -4.09
N ASN A 121 -0.82 4.56 -3.85
CA ASN A 121 -0.51 5.87 -3.29
C ASN A 121 -1.52 6.31 -2.24
N VAL A 122 -1.09 7.12 -1.27
CA VAL A 122 -1.98 7.77 -0.29
C VAL A 122 -1.73 9.28 -0.18
N SER A 123 -0.59 9.77 -0.68
CA SER A 123 -0.20 11.18 -0.59
C SER A 123 0.92 11.50 -1.58
N GLY A 124 1.08 12.78 -1.93
CA GLY A 124 2.23 13.24 -2.71
C GLY A 124 2.28 12.76 -4.16
N SER A 125 3.36 13.19 -4.84
CA SER A 125 3.61 12.89 -6.26
C SER A 125 4.80 11.93 -6.47
N GLU A 126 5.62 11.70 -5.45
CA GLU A 126 6.79 10.84 -5.56
C GLU A 126 6.45 9.38 -5.30
N ALA A 127 7.12 8.48 -6.00
CA ALA A 127 6.96 7.06 -5.88
C ALA A 127 8.25 6.33 -6.26
N VAL A 128 8.37 5.09 -5.79
CA VAL A 128 9.35 4.13 -6.32
C VAL A 128 8.61 3.19 -7.26
N GLU A 129 9.02 3.16 -8.53
CA GLU A 129 8.58 2.17 -9.50
C GLU A 129 9.46 0.93 -9.39
N ILE A 130 8.84 -0.25 -9.26
CA ILE A 130 9.51 -1.54 -9.36
C ILE A 130 9.02 -2.29 -10.60
N VAL A 131 9.94 -3.00 -11.24
CA VAL A 131 9.66 -3.89 -12.37
C VAL A 131 9.77 -5.34 -11.88
N ILE A 132 8.67 -6.08 -12.00
CA ILE A 132 8.62 -7.51 -11.65
C ILE A 132 9.14 -8.34 -12.82
N SER A 133 9.64 -9.55 -12.57
CA SER A 133 10.21 -10.49 -13.54
C SER A 133 9.28 -10.84 -14.73
N ASP A 134 7.98 -10.57 -14.62
CA ASP A 134 7.01 -10.74 -15.70
C ASP A 134 6.76 -9.43 -16.49
N GLY A 135 7.61 -8.42 -16.31
CA GLY A 135 7.54 -7.12 -16.97
C GLY A 135 6.52 -6.16 -16.36
N ARG A 136 5.70 -6.59 -15.39
CA ARG A 136 4.70 -5.73 -14.78
C ARG A 136 5.33 -4.67 -13.89
N ARG A 137 4.87 -3.44 -14.04
CA ARG A 137 5.30 -2.28 -13.26
C ARG A 137 4.37 -2.03 -12.08
N ARG A 138 4.95 -1.69 -10.93
CA ARG A 138 4.25 -1.27 -9.71
C ARG A 138 4.88 0.01 -9.21
N ARG A 139 4.09 1.07 -9.07
CA ARG A 139 4.50 2.35 -8.50
C ARG A 139 3.99 2.44 -7.09
N ILE A 140 4.89 2.62 -6.13
CA ILE A 140 4.57 2.68 -4.72
C ILE A 140 4.89 4.10 -4.27
N GLY A 141 3.85 4.88 -3.98
CA GLY A 141 4.00 6.22 -3.45
C GLY A 141 4.80 6.19 -2.15
N THR A 142 5.63 7.22 -1.94
CA THR A 142 6.41 7.39 -0.72
C THR A 142 6.84 8.86 -0.61
N ASP A 143 6.84 9.40 0.59
CA ASP A 143 7.46 10.67 0.98
C ASP A 143 8.93 10.49 1.42
N ASP A 144 9.40 9.24 1.55
CA ASP A 144 10.80 8.88 1.71
C ASP A 144 11.28 8.00 0.53
N PRO A 145 11.52 8.59 -0.66
CA PRO A 145 12.03 7.84 -1.81
C PRO A 145 13.47 7.38 -1.60
N ALA A 146 14.30 8.16 -0.90
CA ALA A 146 15.71 7.86 -0.69
C ALA A 146 15.89 6.64 0.24
N GLY A 147 15.22 6.61 1.39
CA GLY A 147 15.28 5.48 2.31
C GLY A 147 14.70 4.20 1.69
N PHE A 148 13.64 4.32 0.90
CA PHE A 148 13.09 3.17 0.19
C PHE A 148 14.06 2.63 -0.87
N MET A 149 14.70 3.48 -1.69
CA MET A 149 15.71 3.05 -2.66
C MET A 149 16.90 2.38 -1.98
N ALA A 150 17.44 2.97 -0.92
CA ALA A 150 18.55 2.40 -0.16
C ALA A 150 18.22 1.01 0.41
N ALA A 151 16.98 0.80 0.84
CA ALA A 151 16.52 -0.50 1.33
C ALA A 151 16.44 -1.57 0.23
N LEU A 152 16.05 -1.18 -0.99
CA LEU A 152 16.02 -2.07 -2.15
C LEU A 152 17.44 -2.41 -2.63
N GLU A 153 18.35 -1.43 -2.65
CA GLU A 153 19.74 -1.62 -3.06
C GLU A 153 20.53 -2.50 -2.08
N ALA A 154 20.27 -2.35 -0.78
CA ALA A 154 20.91 -3.19 0.22
C ALA A 154 20.43 -4.66 0.12
N ALA A 155 19.23 -4.91 -0.40
CA ALA A 155 18.71 -6.26 -0.54
C ALA A 155 19.58 -7.08 -1.51
N PRO A 156 19.96 -8.32 -1.17
CA PRO A 156 20.70 -9.16 -2.09
C PRO A 156 19.91 -9.26 -3.40
N PRO A 157 20.51 -9.03 -4.57
CA PRO A 157 19.85 -9.33 -5.83
C PRO A 157 19.47 -10.81 -5.76
N GLY A 158 18.16 -11.10 -5.76
CA GLY A 158 17.75 -12.48 -5.65
C GLY A 158 18.34 -13.25 -6.82
N ASP A 159 18.85 -14.44 -6.53
CA ASP A 159 19.71 -15.27 -7.37
C ASP A 159 19.61 -14.87 -8.84
N VAL A 160 20.70 -14.32 -9.39
CA VAL A 160 20.86 -14.14 -10.83
C VAL A 160 20.74 -15.54 -11.42
N ILE A 161 19.53 -15.91 -11.84
CA ILE A 161 19.31 -17.11 -12.63
C ILE A 161 20.03 -16.83 -13.95
N ASP A 162 21.21 -17.41 -14.08
CA ASP A 162 21.98 -17.49 -15.30
C ASP A 162 21.03 -17.96 -16.43
N PRO A 163 20.93 -17.26 -17.58
CA PRO A 163 20.06 -17.64 -18.68
C PRO A 163 20.29 -19.05 -19.28
N GLY A 164 21.14 -19.89 -18.68
CA GLY A 164 21.46 -21.26 -19.12
C GLY A 164 20.82 -22.44 -18.37
N GLU A 165 20.17 -22.29 -17.21
CA GLU A 165 19.66 -23.46 -16.45
C GLU A 165 18.12 -23.66 -16.53
N PRO A 166 17.64 -24.87 -16.90
CA PRO A 166 16.22 -25.19 -16.91
C PRO A 166 15.63 -25.33 -15.50
N GLY A 167 15.08 -24.21 -15.02
CA GLY A 167 13.82 -24.05 -14.29
C GLY A 167 13.36 -25.12 -13.29
N HIS A 168 13.76 -25.00 -12.02
CA HIS A 168 12.99 -25.58 -10.92
C HIS A 168 11.94 -24.58 -10.41
N ARG A 169 10.69 -24.70 -10.89
CA ARG A 169 9.53 -23.92 -10.39
C ARG A 169 9.22 -24.25 -8.93
N ARG A 170 9.97 -23.73 -7.97
CA ARG A 170 9.54 -23.74 -6.55
C ARG A 170 8.46 -22.67 -6.36
N ARG A 171 7.19 -23.07 -6.47
CA ARG A 171 6.06 -22.31 -5.93
C ARG A 171 6.13 -22.37 -4.39
N ARG A 172 7.00 -21.59 -3.75
CA ARG A 172 6.89 -21.37 -2.29
C ARG A 172 5.63 -20.56 -2.03
N ARG A 173 4.62 -21.24 -1.50
CA ARG A 173 3.32 -20.67 -1.12
C ARG A 173 3.52 -19.90 0.20
N TYR A 174 3.88 -18.62 0.13
CA TYR A 174 4.02 -17.74 1.30
C TYR A 174 2.64 -17.32 1.86
N ARG A 175 1.77 -18.28 2.21
CA ARG A 175 0.53 -18.07 2.96
C ARG A 175 0.73 -18.49 4.41
N SER A 176 1.62 -17.83 5.16
CA SER A 176 1.72 -18.06 6.62
C SER A 176 2.66 -17.08 7.34
N ALA A 177 2.47 -15.77 7.16
CA ALA A 177 3.12 -14.77 8.04
C ALA A 177 2.28 -13.49 8.19
N LEU A 178 0.95 -13.61 8.14
CA LEU A 178 0.02 -12.49 8.01
C LEU A 178 -0.50 -11.93 9.34
N GLY A 179 -0.12 -12.51 10.49
CA GLY A 179 -0.71 -12.18 11.80
C GLY A 179 0.24 -11.73 12.91
N ARG A 180 1.57 -11.80 12.73
CA ARG A 180 2.54 -11.54 13.83
C ARG A 180 3.48 -10.34 13.64
N PHE A 181 3.39 -9.63 12.51
CA PHE A 181 4.35 -8.57 12.16
C PHE A 181 3.79 -7.15 12.22
N TRP A 182 2.54 -6.99 12.65
CA TRP A 182 1.84 -5.70 12.69
C TRP A 182 1.38 -5.31 14.10
N ARG A 183 2.04 -5.85 15.13
CA ARG A 183 2.01 -5.28 16.49
C ARG A 183 3.21 -4.35 16.67
#